data_AF-A0A6H1Q1F6-F1
#
_entry.id   AF-A0A6H1Q1F6-F1
#
_cell.length_a   1.000
_cell.length_b   1.000
_cell.length_c   1.000
_cell.angle_alpha   90.00
_cell.angle_beta   90.00
_cell.angle_gamma   90.00
#
_symmetry.space_group_name_H-M   'P 1'
#
loop_
_entity.id
_entity.type
_entity.pdbx_description
1 polymer ?
#
loop_
_entity_poly.entity_id
_entity_poly.type
_entity_poly.pdbx_seq_one_letter_code
_entity_poly.pdbx_strand_id
1 'polypeptide(L)'
;MNKNYINIYNNLVKLTRNKDLYKGFENQDTFSDRLIFFLLHFSFFLKVYKENNDKKLLQEIYDFTFRQVELSIREIGYGDQSINKKMKDYLNLFYGMIDKIHSWDELDTESRNSILVNFLDNSSNIEYLVKYFENFRLNLKNNTLNSYIKGVVKH
;
A
#
# COMPACT_ATOMS: atom_id res chain seq x y z
N MET A 1 -24.73 7.57 -7.67
CA MET A 1 -23.43 8.25 -7.59
C MET A 1 -22.34 7.21 -7.82
N ASN A 2 -21.55 7.34 -8.89
CA ASN A 2 -20.32 6.57 -9.00
C ASN A 2 -19.44 7.00 -7.82
N LYS A 3 -19.28 6.14 -6.80
CA LYS A 3 -18.39 6.42 -5.68
C LYS A 3 -16.98 6.47 -6.26
N ASN A 4 -16.48 7.67 -6.50
CA ASN A 4 -15.13 7.83 -7.02
C ASN A 4 -14.15 7.65 -5.85
N TYR A 5 -13.52 6.48 -5.76
CA TYR A 5 -12.51 6.17 -4.74
C TYR A 5 -11.16 6.86 -5.00
N ILE A 6 -11.14 7.86 -5.89
CA ILE A 6 -9.95 8.63 -6.24
C ILE A 6 -9.29 9.28 -5.03
N ASN A 7 -10.05 9.68 -4.00
CA ASN A 7 -9.47 10.26 -2.79
C ASN A 7 -8.61 9.24 -2.03
N ILE A 8 -9.04 7.97 -1.97
CA ILE A 8 -8.27 6.88 -1.38
C ILE A 8 -7.01 6.64 -2.20
N TYR A 9 -7.16 6.47 -3.52
CA TYR A 9 -6.03 6.25 -4.42
C TYR A 9 -5.00 7.39 -4.34
N ASN A 10 -5.43 8.64 -4.45
CA ASN A 10 -4.56 9.81 -4.37
C ASN A 10 -3.88 9.94 -3.01
N ASN A 11 -4.58 9.58 -1.91
CA ASN A 11 -3.98 9.57 -0.59
C ASN A 11 -2.87 8.52 -0.50
N LEU A 12 -3.10 7.30 -1.00
CA LEU A 12 -2.09 6.24 -1.06
C LEU A 12 -0.88 6.66 -1.92
N VAL A 13 -1.11 7.27 -3.10
CA VAL A 13 -0.04 7.83 -3.94
C VAL A 13 0.71 8.95 -3.23
N LYS A 14 0.02 9.80 -2.45
CA LYS A 14 0.67 10.87 -1.69
C LYS A 14 1.60 10.30 -0.62
N LEU A 15 1.21 9.23 0.06
CA LEU A 15 2.03 8.57 1.10
C LEU A 15 3.34 8.04 0.53
N THR A 16 3.33 7.49 -0.69
CA THR A 16 4.56 6.99 -1.34
C THR A 16 5.51 8.09 -1.79
N ARG A 17 5.11 9.35 -1.81
CA ARG A 17 6.00 10.49 -2.12
C ARG A 17 6.80 10.97 -0.90
N ASN A 18 6.60 10.36 0.27
CA ASN A 18 7.40 10.69 1.44
C ASN A 18 8.85 10.23 1.24
N LYS A 19 9.77 11.18 1.05
CA LYS A 19 11.19 10.92 0.82
C LYS A 19 11.84 10.12 1.95
N ASP A 20 11.30 10.19 3.17
CA ASP A 20 11.85 9.43 4.30
C ASP A 20 11.70 7.92 4.13
N LEU A 21 10.75 7.45 3.31
CA LEU A 21 10.59 6.02 3.00
C LEU A 21 11.79 5.44 2.25
N TYR A 22 12.52 6.28 1.50
CA TYR A 22 13.63 5.88 0.63
C TYR A 22 14.99 6.11 1.27
N LYS A 23 15.04 6.55 2.53
CA LYS A 23 16.31 6.73 3.26
C LYS A 23 17.02 5.38 3.38
N GLY A 24 18.24 5.31 2.85
CA GLY A 24 19.06 4.08 2.82
C GLY A 24 19.01 3.31 1.50
N PHE A 25 18.10 3.62 0.58
CA PHE A 25 18.07 2.99 -0.75
C PHE A 25 19.24 3.49 -1.60
N GLU A 26 19.96 2.57 -2.26
CA GLU A 26 21.08 2.89 -3.16
C GLU A 26 20.61 3.69 -4.38
N ASN A 27 19.49 3.28 -4.98
CA ASN A 27 18.81 4.00 -6.06
C ASN A 27 17.52 4.58 -5.49
N GLN A 28 17.44 5.89 -5.33
CA GLN A 28 16.31 6.55 -4.66
C GLN A 28 15.09 6.67 -5.59
N ASP A 29 13.92 6.29 -5.08
CA ASP A 29 12.60 6.70 -5.60
C ASP A 29 12.30 6.27 -7.06
N THR A 30 12.56 5.00 -7.40
CA THR A 30 12.12 4.46 -8.70
C THR A 30 10.60 4.26 -8.73
N PHE A 31 10.03 4.11 -9.93
CA PHE A 31 8.60 3.76 -10.06
C PHE A 31 8.28 2.43 -9.36
N SER A 32 9.16 1.44 -9.48
CA SER A 32 9.00 0.14 -8.85
C SER A 32 8.99 0.26 -7.32
N ASP A 33 9.89 1.06 -6.74
CA ASP A 33 9.93 1.26 -5.29
C ASP A 33 8.68 1.97 -4.78
N ARG A 34 8.25 3.04 -5.48
CA ARG A 34 6.96 3.71 -5.21
C ARG A 34 5.79 2.75 -5.27
N LEU A 35 5.79 1.81 -6.21
CA LEU A 35 4.71 0.84 -6.34
C LEU A 35 4.75 -0.20 -5.20
N ILE A 36 5.92 -0.66 -4.77
CA ILE A 36 6.05 -1.56 -3.61
C ILE A 36 5.52 -0.87 -2.35
N PHE A 37 5.93 0.38 -2.10
CA PHE A 37 5.39 1.14 -0.97
C PHE A 37 3.89 1.38 -1.12
N PHE A 38 3.39 1.63 -2.33
CA PHE A 38 1.95 1.79 -2.58
C PHE A 38 1.17 0.54 -2.17
N LEU A 39 1.64 -0.64 -2.61
CA LEU A 39 1.03 -1.93 -2.31
C LEU A 39 1.08 -2.24 -0.82
N LEU A 40 2.18 -1.92 -0.12
CA LEU A 40 2.25 -2.05 1.33
C LEU A 40 1.25 -1.13 2.06
N HIS A 41 1.17 0.15 1.71
CA HIS A 41 0.17 1.04 2.30
C HIS A 41 -1.25 0.52 2.07
N PHE A 42 -1.50 0.04 0.85
CA PHE A 42 -2.82 -0.47 0.49
C PHE A 42 -3.17 -1.78 1.22
N SER A 43 -2.20 -2.66 1.49
CA SER A 43 -2.43 -3.90 2.22
C SER A 43 -2.80 -3.61 3.68
N PHE A 44 -2.09 -2.69 4.34
CA PHE A 44 -2.45 -2.21 5.68
C PHE A 44 -3.83 -1.54 5.70
N PHE A 45 -4.14 -0.72 4.70
CA PHE A 45 -5.45 -0.08 4.55
C PHE A 45 -6.58 -1.12 4.50
N LEU A 46 -6.46 -2.13 3.64
CA LEU A 46 -7.47 -3.19 3.55
C LEU A 46 -7.53 -4.02 4.84
N LYS A 47 -6.38 -4.37 5.44
CA LYS A 47 -6.34 -5.13 6.70
C LYS A 47 -7.15 -4.42 7.78
N VAL A 48 -6.91 -3.13 8.00
CA VAL A 48 -7.56 -2.36 9.07
C VAL A 48 -9.06 -2.23 8.83
N TYR A 49 -9.48 -1.94 7.60
CA TYR A 49 -10.90 -1.70 7.32
C TYR A 49 -11.72 -2.96 7.08
N LYS A 50 -11.09 -4.12 6.86
CA LYS A 50 -11.77 -5.42 6.66
C LYS A 50 -12.67 -5.85 7.83
N GLU A 51 -12.30 -5.52 9.06
CA GLU A 51 -13.03 -6.02 10.25
C GLU A 51 -14.39 -5.35 10.44
N ASN A 52 -14.50 -4.06 10.12
CA ASN A 52 -15.64 -3.23 10.53
C ASN A 52 -16.40 -2.57 9.37
N ASN A 53 -16.14 -2.97 8.12
CA ASN A 53 -16.77 -2.37 6.95
C ASN A 53 -17.35 -3.43 6.02
N ASP A 54 -18.30 -3.00 5.19
CA ASP A 54 -18.95 -3.84 4.19
C ASP A 54 -17.93 -4.42 3.20
N LYS A 55 -18.00 -5.74 2.99
CA LYS A 55 -17.06 -6.46 2.13
C LYS A 55 -17.18 -6.02 0.67
N LYS A 56 -18.39 -5.69 0.20
CA LYS A 56 -18.62 -5.20 -1.17
C LYS A 56 -18.00 -3.82 -1.36
N LEU A 57 -18.12 -2.92 -0.38
CA LEU A 57 -17.44 -1.62 -0.39
C LEU A 57 -15.92 -1.76 -0.51
N LEU A 58 -15.30 -2.68 0.25
CA LEU A 58 -13.86 -2.91 0.18
C LEU A 58 -13.44 -3.51 -1.16
N GLN A 59 -14.26 -4.39 -1.74
CA GLN A 59 -14.02 -4.93 -3.08
C GLN A 59 -14.07 -3.82 -4.15
N GLU A 60 -15.05 -2.91 -4.05
CA GLU A 60 -15.15 -1.78 -4.98
C GLU A 60 -13.92 -0.85 -4.88
N ILE A 61 -13.36 -0.63 -3.68
CA ILE A 61 -12.10 0.12 -3.48
C ILE A 61 -10.92 -0.64 -4.08
N TYR A 62 -10.84 -1.94 -3.85
CA TYR A 62 -9.80 -2.81 -4.42
C TYR A 62 -9.79 -2.77 -5.95
N ASP A 63 -10.95 -3.01 -6.57
CA ASP A 63 -11.08 -3.04 -8.02
C ASP A 63 -10.73 -1.67 -8.63
N PHE A 64 -11.21 -0.59 -8.01
CA PHE A 64 -10.86 0.77 -8.44
C PHE A 64 -9.35 1.03 -8.33
N THR A 65 -8.74 0.66 -7.21
CA THR A 65 -7.32 0.92 -6.93
C THR A 65 -6.41 0.18 -7.92
N PHE A 66 -6.66 -1.11 -8.16
CA PHE A 66 -5.87 -1.87 -9.12
C PHE A 66 -6.09 -1.45 -10.57
N ARG A 67 -7.29 -0.98 -10.91
CA ARG A 67 -7.53 -0.33 -12.21
C ARG A 67 -6.67 0.93 -12.38
N GLN A 68 -6.52 1.76 -11.34
CA GLN A 68 -5.65 2.94 -11.41
C GLN A 68 -4.17 2.53 -11.54
N VAL A 69 -3.73 1.50 -10.80
CA VAL A 69 -2.36 0.97 -10.91
C VAL A 69 -2.06 0.48 -12.33
N GLU A 70 -2.99 -0.26 -12.95
CA GLU A 70 -2.86 -0.72 -14.34
C GLU A 70 -2.68 0.46 -15.31
N LEU A 71 -3.51 1.51 -15.16
CA LEU A 71 -3.40 2.72 -15.97
C LEU A 71 -2.04 3.41 -15.79
N SER A 72 -1.55 3.54 -14.55
CA SER A 72 -0.23 4.13 -14.28
C SER A 72 0.92 3.32 -14.91
N ILE A 73 0.83 1.99 -14.92
CA ILE A 73 1.84 1.13 -15.57
C ILE A 73 1.82 1.32 -17.09
N ARG A 74 0.62 1.43 -17.67
CA ARG A 74 0.44 1.69 -19.11
C ARG A 74 1.04 3.05 -19.52
N GLU A 75 0.86 4.07 -18.69
CA GLU A 75 1.38 5.43 -18.94
C GLU A 75 2.91 5.50 -18.98
N ILE A 76 3.62 4.58 -18.32
CA ILE A 76 5.08 4.55 -18.28
C ILE A 76 5.68 3.86 -19.53
N GLY A 77 4.83 3.39 -20.44
CA GLY A 77 5.25 2.89 -21.77
C GLY A 77 5.48 1.39 -21.84
N TYR A 78 4.97 0.62 -20.88
CA TYR A 78 4.91 -0.84 -21.02
C TYR A 78 3.93 -1.24 -22.14
N GLY A 79 4.35 -2.09 -23.07
CA GLY A 79 3.46 -2.62 -24.13
C GLY A 79 2.39 -3.56 -23.58
N ASP A 80 1.25 -3.69 -24.26
CA ASP A 80 0.06 -4.43 -23.79
C ASP A 80 0.34 -5.85 -23.26
N GLN A 81 1.18 -6.61 -23.95
CA GLN A 81 1.54 -7.98 -23.53
C GLN A 81 2.35 -7.99 -22.22
N SER A 82 3.18 -6.97 -21.98
CA SER A 82 3.99 -6.85 -20.77
C SER A 82 3.18 -6.37 -19.56
N ILE A 83 2.12 -5.59 -19.78
CA ILE A 83 1.23 -5.09 -18.71
C ILE A 83 0.55 -6.25 -17.99
N ASN A 84 -0.05 -7.20 -18.72
CA ASN A 84 -0.75 -8.34 -18.12
C ASN A 84 0.16 -9.18 -17.23
N LYS A 85 1.42 -9.39 -17.64
CA LYS A 85 2.41 -10.11 -16.84
C LYS A 85 2.77 -9.31 -15.58
N LYS A 86 3.08 -8.02 -15.73
CA LYS A 86 3.42 -7.14 -14.60
C LYS A 86 2.29 -7.01 -13.59
N MET A 87 1.05 -6.88 -14.04
CA MET A 87 -0.11 -6.83 -13.14
C MET A 87 -0.26 -8.11 -12.33
N LYS A 88 -0.04 -9.29 -12.94
CA LYS A 88 -0.02 -10.56 -12.20
C LYS A 88 1.09 -10.59 -11.15
N ASP A 89 2.28 -10.13 -11.50
CA ASP A 89 3.41 -10.05 -10.55
C ASP A 89 3.07 -9.15 -9.35
N TYR A 90 2.47 -7.98 -9.58
CA TYR A 90 2.07 -7.05 -8.52
C TYR A 90 0.90 -7.55 -7.68
N LEU A 91 -0.06 -8.25 -8.28
CA LEU A 91 -1.15 -8.90 -7.54
C LEU A 91 -0.61 -10.00 -6.63
N ASN A 92 0.29 -10.85 -7.13
CA ASN A 92 0.92 -11.90 -6.32
C ASN A 92 1.72 -11.31 -5.16
N LEU A 93 2.50 -10.25 -5.43
CA LEU A 93 3.22 -9.51 -4.40
C LEU A 93 2.25 -8.94 -3.35
N PHE A 94 1.15 -8.32 -3.78
CA PHE A 94 0.15 -7.74 -2.90
C PHE A 94 -0.53 -8.78 -2.00
N TYR A 95 -0.91 -9.94 -2.55
CA TYR A 95 -1.47 -11.02 -1.75
C TYR A 95 -0.46 -11.59 -0.75
N GLY A 96 0.81 -11.72 -1.16
CA GLY A 96 1.90 -12.05 -0.23
C GLY A 96 2.05 -11.03 0.90
N MET A 97 1.93 -9.74 0.60
CA MET A 97 1.93 -8.68 1.63
C MET A 97 0.76 -8.85 2.60
N ILE A 98 -0.48 -9.00 2.11
CA ILE A 98 -1.67 -9.20 2.96
C ILE A 98 -1.49 -10.40 3.88
N ASP A 99 -1.01 -11.53 3.35
CA ASP A 99 -0.76 -12.75 4.12
C ASP A 99 0.24 -12.50 5.24
N LYS A 100 1.41 -11.93 4.92
CA LYS A 100 2.46 -11.67 5.92
C LYS A 100 2.05 -10.65 6.98
N ILE A 101 1.31 -9.60 6.63
CA ILE A 101 0.88 -8.59 7.60
C ILE A 101 -0.37 -9.02 8.38
N HIS A 102 -0.98 -10.17 8.09
CA HIS A 102 -2.23 -10.59 8.73
C HIS A 102 -2.12 -10.59 10.27
N SER A 103 -1.03 -11.13 10.80
CA SER A 103 -0.74 -11.21 12.24
C SER A 103 0.03 -10.01 12.79
N TRP A 104 0.23 -8.93 12.03
CA TRP A 104 1.07 -7.78 12.42
C TRP A 104 0.82 -7.25 13.84
N ASP A 105 -0.45 -7.24 14.25
CA ASP A 105 -0.92 -6.73 15.54
C ASP A 105 -0.36 -7.53 16.74
N GLU A 106 -0.04 -8.82 16.52
CA GLU A 106 0.41 -9.79 17.54
C GLU A 106 1.93 -9.93 17.59
N LEU A 107 2.63 -9.38 16.59
CA LEU A 107 4.07 -9.54 16.42
C LEU A 107 4.88 -8.50 17.20
N ASP A 108 6.06 -8.92 17.65
CA ASP A 108 7.09 -8.02 18.17
C ASP A 108 7.81 -7.24 17.04
N THR A 109 8.67 -6.30 17.42
CA THR A 109 9.40 -5.47 16.46
C THR A 109 10.32 -6.30 15.57
N GLU A 110 10.97 -7.35 16.09
CA GLU A 110 11.90 -8.20 15.32
C GLU A 110 11.17 -8.99 14.22
N SER A 111 10.00 -9.55 14.55
CA SER A 111 9.14 -10.25 13.59
C SER A 111 8.59 -9.29 12.53
N ARG A 112 8.21 -8.07 12.93
CA ARG A 112 7.79 -7.01 11.99
C ARG A 112 8.92 -6.58 11.06
N ASN A 113 10.14 -6.46 11.57
CA ASN A 113 11.34 -6.19 10.76
C ASN A 113 11.50 -7.28 9.71
N SER A 114 11.43 -8.54 10.13
CA SER A 114 11.56 -9.70 9.24
C SER A 114 10.49 -9.72 8.13
N ILE A 115 9.27 -9.27 8.42
CA ILE A 115 8.22 -9.13 7.40
C ILE A 115 8.61 -8.08 6.35
N LEU A 116 9.01 -6.88 6.79
CA LEU A 116 9.30 -5.79 5.85
C LEU A 116 10.54 -6.08 4.99
N VAL A 117 11.55 -6.74 5.55
CA VAL A 117 12.74 -7.19 4.82
C VAL A 117 12.40 -8.07 3.61
N ASN A 118 11.34 -8.88 3.69
CA ASN A 118 10.94 -9.73 2.56
C ASN A 118 10.43 -8.93 1.35
N PHE A 119 10.04 -7.67 1.54
CA PHE A 119 9.43 -6.82 0.51
C PHE A 119 10.28 -5.59 0.15
N LEU A 120 11.09 -5.12 1.10
CA LEU A 120 11.90 -3.91 1.01
C LEU A 120 13.34 -4.34 1.23
N ASP A 121 14.15 -4.21 0.18
CA ASP A 121 15.55 -4.65 0.11
C ASP A 121 16.36 -4.33 1.39
N ASN A 122 17.34 -5.18 1.70
CA ASN A 122 18.13 -5.18 2.94
C ASN A 122 18.96 -3.90 3.19
N SER A 123 19.02 -3.00 2.21
CA SER A 123 19.67 -1.69 2.29
C SER A 123 18.83 -0.63 3.03
N SER A 124 17.55 -0.90 3.27
CA SER A 124 16.62 0.06 3.84
C SER A 124 16.73 0.17 5.38
N ASN A 125 16.44 1.37 5.92
CA ASN A 125 16.32 1.57 7.37
C ASN A 125 15.03 0.90 7.89
N ILE A 126 15.05 -0.43 8.01
CA ILE A 126 13.89 -1.26 8.33
C ILE A 126 13.27 -0.88 9.67
N GLU A 127 14.07 -0.55 10.68
CA GLU A 127 13.55 -0.12 11.99
C GLU A 127 12.69 1.15 11.87
N TYR A 128 13.16 2.13 11.08
CA TYR A 128 12.36 3.32 10.77
C TYR A 128 11.07 2.95 10.04
N LEU A 129 11.13 2.05 9.07
CA LEU A 129 9.98 1.64 8.27
C LEU A 129 8.94 0.86 9.09
N VAL A 130 9.37 -0.01 10.01
CA VAL A 130 8.44 -0.69 10.94
C VAL A 130 7.73 0.32 11.81
N LYS A 131 8.47 1.29 12.38
CA LYS A 131 7.86 2.36 13.18
C LYS A 131 6.89 3.20 12.35
N TYR A 132 7.25 3.53 11.12
CA TYR A 132 6.41 4.28 10.19
C TYR A 132 5.10 3.53 9.89
N PHE A 133 5.17 2.25 9.51
CA PHE A 133 3.99 1.46 9.17
C PHE A 133 3.12 1.15 10.39
N GLU A 134 3.70 1.02 11.57
CA GLU A 134 2.93 0.91 12.81
C GLU A 134 2.16 2.22 13.11
N ASN A 135 2.81 3.38 12.98
CA ASN A 135 2.13 4.67 13.11
C ASN A 135 1.03 4.85 12.07
N PHE A 136 1.27 4.44 10.83
CA PHE A 136 0.28 4.46 9.76
C PHE A 136 -0.92 3.56 10.09
N ARG A 137 -0.68 2.32 10.56
CA ARG A 137 -1.74 1.39 11.00
C ARG A 137 -2.58 1.99 12.13
N LEU A 138 -1.95 2.61 13.12
CA LEU A 138 -2.65 3.28 14.22
C LEU A 138 -3.46 4.49 13.72
N ASN A 139 -2.93 5.27 12.77
CA ASN A 139 -3.66 6.36 12.14
C ASN A 139 -4.90 5.86 11.40
N LEU A 140 -4.80 4.75 10.67
CA LEU A 140 -5.96 4.10 10.02
C LEU A 140 -7.00 3.67 11.05
N LYS A 141 -6.60 3.04 12.17
CA LYS A 141 -7.53 2.62 13.23
C LYS A 141 -8.25 3.81 13.89
N ASN A 142 -7.59 4.96 13.98
CA ASN A 142 -8.15 6.18 14.55
C ASN A 142 -9.07 6.96 13.59
N ASN A 143 -9.18 6.55 12.33
CA ASN A 143 -9.98 7.21 11.30
C ASN A 143 -11.00 6.25 10.68
N THR A 144 -12.17 6.76 10.30
CA THR A 144 -13.19 5.93 9.63
C THR A 144 -12.89 5.78 8.14
N LEU A 145 -13.28 4.66 7.52
CA LEU A 145 -13.18 4.50 6.06
C LEU A 145 -13.86 5.66 5.29
N ASN A 146 -14.96 6.17 5.83
CA ASN A 146 -15.70 7.30 5.25
C ASN A 146 -14.89 8.60 5.20
N SER A 147 -13.96 8.84 6.14
CA SER A 147 -13.11 10.05 6.06
C SER A 147 -12.15 9.98 4.89
N TYR A 148 -11.63 8.79 4.56
CA TYR A 148 -10.79 8.58 3.37
C TYR A 148 -11.61 8.69 2.07
N ILE A 149 -12.82 8.12 2.03
CA ILE A 149 -13.73 8.27 0.87
C ILE A 149 -14.03 9.75 0.60
N LYS A 150 -14.33 10.52 1.65
CA LYS A 150 -14.65 11.96 1.54
C LYS A 150 -13.42 12.86 1.42
N GLY A 151 -12.20 12.33 1.58
CA GLY A 151 -10.96 13.10 1.52
C GLY A 151 -10.72 14.07 2.69
N VAL A 152 -11.32 13.81 3.86
CA VAL A 152 -11.29 14.68 5.06
C VAL A 152 -10.30 14.22 6.13
N VAL A 153 -9.36 13.35 5.77
CA VAL A 153 -8.35 12.81 6.69
C VAL A 153 -7.45 13.95 7.18
N LYS A 154 -7.47 14.21 8.49
CA LYS A 154 -6.55 15.15 9.13
C LYS A 154 -5.22 14.44 9.36
N HIS A 155 -4.15 15.00 8.80
CA HIS A 155 -2.78 14.55 9.01
C HIS A 155 -2.24 15.12 10.31
#